data_AF-A0A6B3N415-F1
#
_entry.id   AF-A0A6B3N415-F1
#
_cell.length_a   1.000
_cell.length_b   1.000
_cell.length_c   1.000
_cell.angle_alpha   90.00
_cell.angle_beta   90.00
_cell.angle_gamma   90.00
#
_symmetry.space_group_name_H-M   'P 1'
#
loop_
_entity.id
_entity.type
_entity.pdbx_description
1 polymer ?
#
loop_
_entity_poly.entity_id
_entity_poly.type
_entity_poly.pdbx_seq_one_letter_code
_entity_poly.pdbx_strand_id
1 'polypeptide(L)'
;MLGLNFWKERVALSRRYWNTIGGNNWVFATRREGKTSLRLLSHADTPIVRHVKIKGESSPYDGNLVYWSSRMGKNPEMSPRVAKLLKAQKGKCTHCKMYFRENDVLEVDHIIPKSKGGRNEYKNLQLLHRHCHDTKTANDSSLGTKSGCNSAKPKPLIKPEWYWIDDMLVMRYA
;
A
#
# COMPACT_ATOMS: atom_id res chain seq x y z
N MET A 1 -53.82 17.15 -48.13
CA MET A 1 -53.79 15.92 -47.31
C MET A 1 -52.38 15.43 -46.89
N LEU A 2 -51.32 16.24 -47.00
CA LEU A 2 -49.94 15.82 -46.66
C LEU A 2 -49.57 15.97 -45.17
N GLY A 3 -50.33 16.73 -44.37
CA GLY A 3 -49.99 17.03 -42.97
C GLY A 3 -50.22 15.87 -41.98
N LEU A 4 -51.13 14.94 -42.29
CA LEU A 4 -51.50 13.83 -41.40
C LEU A 4 -50.48 12.69 -41.37
N ASN A 5 -49.75 12.46 -42.46
CA ASN A 5 -48.76 11.38 -42.56
C ASN A 5 -47.44 11.75 -41.86
N PHE A 6 -47.02 13.00 -41.97
CA PHE A 6 -45.80 13.51 -41.31
C PHE A 6 -45.88 13.44 -39.77
N TRP A 7 -47.04 13.75 -39.20
CA TRP A 7 -47.25 13.69 -37.75
C TRP A 7 -47.25 12.25 -37.21
N LYS A 8 -47.80 11.29 -37.97
CA LYS A 8 -47.79 9.86 -37.61
C LYS A 8 -46.37 9.28 -37.54
N GLU A 9 -45.51 9.64 -38.49
CA GLU A 9 -44.10 9.19 -38.52
C GLU A 9 -43.29 9.71 -37.34
N ARG A 10 -43.45 11.00 -36.98
CA ARG A 10 -42.77 11.59 -35.81
C ARG A 10 -43.17 10.94 -34.50
N VAL A 11 -44.46 10.65 -34.32
CA VAL A 11 -44.97 9.96 -33.12
C VAL A 11 -44.43 8.52 -33.04
N ALA A 12 -44.36 7.81 -34.17
CA ALA A 12 -43.80 6.46 -34.22
C ALA A 12 -42.30 6.44 -33.87
N LEU A 13 -41.53 7.38 -34.39
CA LEU A 13 -40.11 7.52 -34.07
C LEU A 13 -39.90 7.85 -32.58
N SER A 14 -40.69 8.77 -32.03
CA SER A 14 -40.59 9.16 -30.62
C SER A 14 -40.88 7.98 -29.70
N ARG A 15 -41.94 7.21 -29.96
CA ARG A 15 -42.32 6.03 -29.15
C ARG A 15 -41.30 4.90 -29.20
N ARG A 16 -40.45 4.84 -30.23
CA ARG A 16 -39.40 3.83 -30.36
C ARG A 16 -38.25 4.06 -29.38
N TYR A 17 -37.91 5.31 -29.12
CA TYR A 17 -36.72 5.68 -28.34
C TYR A 17 -37.05 6.30 -26.98
N TRP A 18 -38.14 7.03 -26.84
CA TRP A 18 -38.57 7.63 -25.58
C TRP A 18 -39.54 6.70 -24.86
N ASN A 19 -39.06 6.09 -23.79
CA ASN A 19 -39.75 5.05 -23.04
C ASN A 19 -40.03 5.49 -21.61
N THR A 20 -41.07 4.90 -21.02
CA THR A 20 -41.33 4.98 -19.58
C THR A 20 -40.58 3.89 -18.83
N ILE A 21 -39.70 4.27 -17.90
CA ILE A 21 -38.91 3.35 -17.07
C ILE A 21 -38.87 3.90 -15.63
N GLY A 22 -39.27 3.09 -14.65
CA GLY A 22 -39.16 3.45 -13.22
C GLY A 22 -39.87 4.74 -12.82
N GLY A 23 -40.99 5.08 -13.47
CA GLY A 23 -41.75 6.31 -13.23
C GLY A 23 -41.31 7.53 -14.04
N ASN A 24 -40.18 7.47 -14.75
CA ASN A 24 -39.78 8.52 -15.69
C ASN A 24 -40.32 8.21 -17.10
N ASN A 25 -41.13 9.11 -17.66
CA ASN A 25 -41.80 8.95 -18.95
C ASN A 25 -40.96 9.36 -20.18
N TRP A 26 -39.77 9.93 -19.96
CA TRP A 26 -38.91 10.48 -20.99
C TRP A 26 -37.49 9.90 -20.88
N VAL A 27 -37.38 8.58 -20.90
CA VAL A 27 -36.09 7.89 -20.89
C VAL A 27 -35.72 7.45 -22.30
N PHE A 28 -34.60 7.96 -22.81
CA PHE A 28 -34.03 7.47 -24.07
C PHE A 28 -33.52 6.05 -23.87
N ALA A 29 -34.17 5.08 -24.49
CA ALA A 29 -33.85 3.67 -24.36
C ALA A 29 -34.16 2.90 -25.65
N THR A 30 -33.42 1.83 -25.89
CA THR A 30 -33.71 0.87 -26.95
C THR A 30 -34.39 -0.35 -26.35
N ARG A 31 -35.41 -0.86 -27.05
CA ARG A 31 -36.04 -2.15 -26.74
C ARG A 31 -35.65 -3.15 -27.82
N ARG A 32 -35.07 -4.29 -27.42
CA ARG A 32 -34.83 -5.44 -28.27
C ARG A 32 -35.64 -6.60 -27.71
N GLU A 33 -36.47 -7.24 -28.54
CA GLU A 33 -37.30 -8.40 -28.14
C GLU A 33 -38.19 -8.13 -26.90
N GLY A 34 -38.76 -6.91 -26.80
CA GLY A 34 -39.62 -6.54 -25.68
C GLY A 34 -38.90 -6.24 -24.35
N LYS A 35 -37.56 -6.38 -24.29
CA LYS A 35 -36.74 -6.03 -23.12
C LYS A 35 -35.97 -4.74 -23.36
N THR A 36 -35.85 -3.91 -22.33
CA THR A 36 -35.00 -2.71 -22.35
C THR A 36 -33.54 -3.16 -22.46
N SER A 37 -32.94 -2.99 -23.64
CA SER A 37 -31.58 -3.45 -23.93
C SER A 37 -30.53 -2.45 -23.47
N LEU A 38 -30.75 -1.16 -23.70
CA LEU A 38 -29.86 -0.07 -23.32
C LEU A 38 -30.70 1.15 -22.97
N ARG A 39 -30.34 1.88 -21.92
CA ARG A 39 -30.95 3.18 -21.57
C ARG A 39 -29.87 4.20 -21.31
N LEU A 40 -30.14 5.46 -21.65
CA LEU A 40 -29.29 6.56 -21.26
C LEU A 40 -29.42 6.76 -19.74
N LEU A 41 -28.29 6.66 -19.04
CA LEU A 41 -28.23 6.92 -17.60
C LEU A 41 -28.35 8.42 -17.34
N SER A 42 -29.14 8.78 -16.34
CA SER A 42 -29.19 10.13 -15.83
C SER A 42 -28.01 10.39 -14.89
N HIS A 43 -27.72 11.67 -14.62
CA HIS A 43 -26.70 12.05 -13.64
C HIS A 43 -26.99 11.44 -12.25
N ALA A 44 -28.26 11.25 -11.89
CA ALA A 44 -28.67 10.65 -10.62
C ALA A 44 -28.42 9.13 -10.56
N ASP A 45 -28.31 8.44 -11.70
CA ASP A 45 -27.96 7.02 -11.76
C ASP A 45 -26.46 6.77 -11.49
N THR A 46 -25.62 7.80 -11.56
CA THR A 46 -24.18 7.69 -11.27
C THR A 46 -23.94 7.73 -9.75
N PRO A 47 -23.47 6.64 -9.13
CA PRO A 47 -23.24 6.61 -7.69
C PRO A 47 -22.12 7.58 -7.30
N ILE A 48 -22.32 8.29 -6.18
CA ILE A 48 -21.29 9.16 -5.60
C ILE A 48 -20.27 8.28 -4.86
N VAL A 49 -19.20 7.90 -5.56
CA VAL A 49 -18.06 7.18 -4.96
C VAL A 49 -17.13 8.18 -4.28
N ARG A 50 -16.99 8.09 -2.95
CA ARG A 50 -16.10 8.96 -2.18
C ARG A 50 -14.67 8.41 -2.24
N HIS A 51 -13.75 9.21 -2.76
CA HIS A 51 -12.32 8.89 -2.79
C HIS A 51 -11.58 9.58 -1.64
N VAL A 52 -10.59 8.90 -1.06
CA VAL A 52 -9.70 9.50 -0.04
C VAL A 52 -8.70 10.42 -0.74
N LYS A 53 -8.68 11.70 -0.36
CA LYS A 53 -7.76 12.69 -0.92
C LYS A 53 -6.30 12.22 -0.81
N ILE A 54 -5.51 12.56 -1.83
CA ILE A 54 -4.06 12.42 -1.79
C ILE A 54 -3.50 13.46 -0.81
N LYS A 55 -2.41 13.12 -0.12
CA LYS A 55 -1.74 14.01 0.83
C LYS A 55 -0.98 15.09 0.04
N GLY A 56 -1.33 16.36 0.23
CA GLY A 56 -0.60 17.49 -0.36
C GLY A 56 -0.39 17.34 -1.86
N GLU A 57 0.84 17.56 -2.31
CA GLU A 57 1.28 17.47 -3.71
C GLU A 57 1.83 16.09 -4.09
N SER A 58 1.55 15.04 -3.30
CA SER A 58 2.06 13.70 -3.60
C SER A 58 1.61 13.23 -4.98
N SER A 59 2.56 12.69 -5.74
CA SER A 59 2.36 12.17 -7.09
C SER A 59 2.84 10.71 -7.13
N PRO A 60 2.19 9.79 -7.86
CA PRO A 60 2.67 8.41 -8.00
C PRO A 60 4.13 8.29 -8.45
N TYR A 61 4.71 9.37 -8.98
CA TYR A 61 6.07 9.47 -9.48
C TYR A 61 6.98 10.33 -8.59
N ASP A 62 6.57 10.68 -7.36
CA ASP A 62 7.33 11.52 -6.43
C ASP A 62 8.44 10.78 -5.66
N GLY A 63 8.65 9.49 -5.94
CA GLY A 63 9.63 8.65 -5.25
C GLY A 63 9.18 8.12 -3.89
N ASN A 64 8.03 8.57 -3.34
CA ASN A 64 7.56 8.16 -2.02
C ASN A 64 6.94 6.75 -2.02
N LEU A 65 7.81 5.77 -2.17
CA LEU A 65 7.46 4.35 -2.29
C LEU A 65 6.67 3.86 -1.09
N VAL A 66 6.98 4.32 0.12
CA VAL A 66 6.28 3.91 1.34
C VAL A 66 4.82 4.37 1.33
N TYR A 67 4.56 5.63 0.97
CA TYR A 67 3.20 6.17 0.90
C TYR A 67 2.38 5.46 -0.17
N TRP A 68 2.91 5.36 -1.38
CA TRP A 68 2.21 4.74 -2.52
C TRP A 68 2.01 3.24 -2.32
N SER A 69 2.99 2.53 -1.77
CA SER A 69 2.86 1.11 -1.49
C SER A 69 1.90 0.83 -0.33
N SER A 70 1.86 1.70 0.69
CA SER A 70 0.87 1.58 1.77
C SER A 70 -0.57 1.83 1.27
N ARG A 71 -0.75 2.76 0.32
CA ARG A 71 -2.05 3.10 -0.27
C ARG A 71 -2.52 2.04 -1.29
N MET A 72 -1.66 1.65 -2.23
CA MET A 72 -2.02 0.74 -3.32
C MET A 72 -1.87 -0.74 -2.93
N GLY A 73 -0.83 -1.08 -2.16
CA GLY A 73 -0.45 -2.47 -1.84
C GLY A 73 0.30 -3.18 -2.96
N LYS A 74 0.66 -2.46 -4.02
CA LYS A 74 1.48 -2.91 -5.14
C LYS A 74 2.23 -1.70 -5.71
N ASN A 75 3.50 -1.88 -6.07
CA ASN A 75 4.31 -0.87 -6.75
C ASN A 75 5.41 -1.61 -7.54
N PRO A 76 5.66 -1.30 -8.82
CA PRO A 76 6.73 -1.92 -9.60
C PRO A 76 8.13 -1.81 -8.97
N GLU A 77 8.40 -0.70 -8.27
CA GLU A 77 9.70 -0.41 -7.65
C GLU A 77 9.87 -1.07 -6.26
N MET A 78 8.86 -1.83 -5.81
CA MET A 78 8.88 -2.53 -4.53
C MET A 78 8.46 -3.98 -4.67
N SER A 79 9.09 -4.89 -3.92
CA SER A 79 8.68 -6.30 -3.95
C SER A 79 7.19 -6.45 -3.57
N PRO A 80 6.43 -7.34 -4.24
CA PRO A 80 5.02 -7.57 -3.93
C PRO A 80 4.79 -7.97 -2.47
N ARG A 81 5.75 -8.70 -1.88
CA ARG A 81 5.71 -9.14 -0.48
C ARG A 81 5.76 -7.95 0.48
N VAL A 82 6.71 -7.02 0.29
CA VAL A 82 6.85 -5.82 1.13
C VAL A 82 5.66 -4.89 0.94
N ALA A 83 5.22 -4.63 -0.31
CA ALA A 83 4.08 -3.77 -0.58
C ALA A 83 2.77 -4.30 0.07
N LYS A 84 2.56 -5.62 0.02
CA LYS A 84 1.42 -6.27 0.68
C LYS A 84 1.48 -6.13 2.20
N LEU A 85 2.66 -6.31 2.80
CA LEU A 85 2.86 -6.14 4.25
C LEU A 85 2.68 -4.68 4.69
N LEU A 86 3.23 -3.71 3.94
CA LEU A 86 3.02 -2.27 4.19
C LEU A 86 1.52 -1.93 4.24
N LYS A 87 0.75 -2.37 3.24
CA LYS A 87 -0.70 -2.14 3.21
C LYS A 87 -1.41 -2.83 4.37
N ALA A 88 -1.10 -4.09 4.65
CA ALA A 88 -1.70 -4.84 5.76
C ALA A 88 -1.41 -4.17 7.12
N GLN A 89 -0.20 -3.64 7.30
CA GLN A 89 0.25 -2.96 8.52
C GLN A 89 -0.07 -1.47 8.55
N LYS A 90 -0.79 -0.95 7.53
CA LYS A 90 -1.12 0.48 7.40
C LYS A 90 0.12 1.39 7.47
N GLY A 91 1.23 0.92 6.90
CA GLY A 91 2.51 1.64 6.87
C GLY A 91 3.22 1.75 8.23
N LYS A 92 2.83 0.95 9.23
CA LYS A 92 3.43 0.97 10.58
C LYS A 92 4.31 -0.24 10.85
N CYS A 93 5.43 -0.02 11.52
CA CYS A 93 6.25 -1.09 12.09
C CYS A 93 5.47 -1.81 13.20
N THR A 94 5.44 -3.15 13.18
CA THR A 94 4.72 -3.93 14.21
C THR A 94 5.43 -3.92 15.57
N HIS A 95 6.73 -3.63 15.62
CA HIS A 95 7.52 -3.56 16.85
C HIS A 95 7.35 -2.19 17.54
N CYS A 96 7.83 -1.09 16.93
CA CYS A 96 7.78 0.24 17.55
C CYS A 96 6.48 1.03 17.31
N LYS A 97 5.55 0.52 16.48
CA LYS A 97 4.27 1.16 16.12
C LYS A 97 4.38 2.50 15.37
N MET A 98 5.58 2.95 15.04
CA MET A 98 5.84 4.13 14.23
C MET A 98 5.64 3.87 12.74
N TYR A 99 5.37 4.93 11.98
CA TYR A 99 5.25 4.87 10.53
C TYR A 99 6.63 4.73 9.88
N PHE A 100 6.67 3.93 8.82
CA PHE A 100 7.80 3.89 7.90
C PHE A 100 7.92 5.19 7.12
N ARG A 101 9.14 5.58 6.82
CA ARG A 101 9.54 6.71 5.98
C ARG A 101 10.33 6.19 4.77
N GLU A 102 10.46 7.03 3.77
CA GLU A 102 11.11 6.69 2.50
C GLU A 102 12.56 6.22 2.66
N ASN A 103 13.30 6.84 3.60
CA ASN A 103 14.70 6.50 3.88
C ASN A 103 14.87 5.35 4.89
N ASP A 104 13.77 4.75 5.37
CA ASP A 104 13.87 3.64 6.31
C ASP A 104 14.23 2.34 5.60
N VAL A 105 15.14 1.57 6.20
CA VAL A 105 15.43 0.20 5.75
C VAL A 105 14.36 -0.75 6.29
N LEU A 106 13.61 -1.35 5.37
CA LEU A 106 12.48 -2.23 5.65
C LEU A 106 12.90 -3.70 5.55
N GLU A 107 12.66 -4.45 6.61
CA GLU A 107 13.02 -5.87 6.67
C GLU A 107 11.80 -6.74 6.99
N VAL A 108 11.68 -7.85 6.25
CA VAL A 108 10.60 -8.82 6.45
C VAL A 108 11.04 -9.85 7.46
N ASP A 109 10.23 -10.03 8.48
CA ASP A 109 10.50 -10.90 9.62
C ASP A 109 9.32 -11.81 9.94
N HIS A 110 9.58 -12.89 10.68
CA HIS A 110 8.52 -13.80 11.11
C HIS A 110 8.03 -13.41 12.51
N ILE A 111 6.71 -13.32 12.71
CA ILE A 111 6.11 -13.04 14.03
C ILE A 111 6.52 -14.12 15.03
N ILE A 112 6.28 -15.38 14.68
CA ILE A 112 6.85 -16.56 15.33
C ILE A 112 8.11 -16.94 14.56
N PRO A 113 9.30 -16.89 15.17
CA PRO A 113 10.55 -17.30 14.52
C PRO A 113 10.48 -18.72 13.98
N LYS A 114 11.20 -18.97 12.87
CA LYS A 114 11.31 -20.33 12.30
C LYS A 114 11.85 -21.35 13.30
N SER A 115 12.81 -20.94 14.14
CA SER A 115 13.38 -21.76 15.22
C SER A 115 12.36 -22.22 16.26
N LYS A 116 11.25 -21.47 16.43
CA LYS A 116 10.13 -21.80 17.30
C LYS A 116 8.94 -22.40 16.54
N GLY A 117 9.19 -22.97 15.35
CA GLY A 117 8.16 -23.62 14.52
C GLY A 117 7.33 -22.67 13.64
N GLY A 118 7.75 -21.41 13.51
CA GLY A 118 7.06 -20.43 12.66
C GLY A 118 7.13 -20.76 11.17
N ARG A 119 5.98 -20.76 10.50
CA ARG A 119 5.85 -21.02 9.05
C ARG A 119 6.08 -19.75 8.22
N ASN A 120 6.53 -19.92 6.97
CA ASN A 120 6.72 -18.82 6.01
C ASN A 120 5.40 -18.47 5.29
N GLU A 121 4.40 -18.03 6.05
CA GLU A 121 3.07 -17.68 5.56
C GLU A 121 2.77 -16.21 5.84
N TYR A 122 2.01 -15.51 4.98
CA TYR A 122 1.69 -14.08 5.16
C TYR A 122 1.08 -13.74 6.54
N LYS A 123 0.37 -14.67 7.18
CA LYS A 123 -0.18 -14.49 8.53
C LYS A 123 0.90 -14.44 9.62
N ASN A 124 2.05 -15.06 9.37
CA ASN A 124 3.20 -15.11 10.26
C ASN A 124 4.32 -14.15 9.82
N LEU A 125 4.08 -13.28 8.82
CA LEU A 125 5.07 -12.33 8.35
C LEU A 125 4.71 -10.93 8.80
N GLN A 126 5.74 -10.16 9.14
CA GLN A 126 5.65 -8.77 9.51
C GLN A 126 6.81 -7.99 8.88
N LEU A 127 6.60 -6.69 8.70
CA LEU A 127 7.59 -5.74 8.22
C LEU A 127 8.04 -4.87 9.39
N LEU A 128 9.35 -4.72 9.53
CA LEU A 128 10.00 -3.99 10.62
C LEU A 128 11.02 -2.98 10.07
N HIS A 129 11.35 -1.97 10.88
CA HIS A 129 12.57 -1.21 10.66
C HIS A 129 13.77 -2.11 10.97
N ARG A 130 14.91 -1.89 10.31
CA ARG A 130 16.16 -2.63 10.60
C ARG A 130 16.51 -2.69 12.10
N HIS A 131 16.56 -1.55 12.80
CA HIS A 131 16.85 -1.53 14.25
C HIS A 131 15.81 -2.28 15.10
N CYS A 132 14.54 -2.29 14.67
CA CYS A 132 13.48 -3.04 15.33
C CYS A 132 13.65 -4.55 15.09
N HIS A 133 14.11 -4.93 13.90
CA HIS A 133 14.41 -6.32 13.58
C HIS A 133 15.58 -6.85 14.41
N ASP A 134 16.65 -6.06 14.55
CA ASP A 134 17.79 -6.39 15.43
C ASP A 134 17.33 -6.59 16.89
N THR A 135 16.53 -5.65 17.41
CA THR A 135 15.99 -5.72 18.77
C THR A 135 15.10 -6.94 18.98
N LYS A 136 14.22 -7.22 18.02
CA LYS A 136 13.36 -8.41 18.07
C LYS A 136 14.19 -9.68 18.01
N THR A 137 15.19 -9.76 17.14
CA THR A 137 16.05 -10.93 17.00
C THR A 137 16.81 -11.20 18.31
N ALA A 138 17.31 -10.16 18.97
CA ALA A 138 17.93 -10.28 20.29
C ALA A 138 16.95 -10.83 21.34
N ASN A 139 15.70 -10.36 21.35
CA ASN A 139 14.66 -10.81 22.29
C ASN A 139 14.15 -12.22 22.01
N ASP A 140 14.00 -12.58 20.73
CA ASP A 140 13.48 -13.88 20.31
C ASP A 140 14.47 -15.02 20.54
N SER A 141 15.75 -14.66 20.60
CA SER A 141 16.86 -15.54 20.96
C SER A 141 16.74 -15.96 22.43
N SER A 142 15.78 -16.82 22.72
CA SER A 142 15.78 -17.65 23.92
C SER A 142 16.98 -18.59 23.83
N LEU A 143 18.10 -18.24 24.48
CA LEU A 143 19.27 -19.10 24.76
C LEU A 143 19.48 -20.24 23.75
N GLY A 144 19.48 -19.90 22.45
CA GLY A 144 19.78 -20.86 21.40
C GLY A 144 21.26 -21.11 21.47
N THR A 145 21.63 -22.30 21.92
CA THR A 145 22.94 -22.96 21.84
C THR A 145 24.04 -22.03 21.36
N LYS A 146 24.95 -21.63 22.28
CA LYS A 146 26.21 -20.94 22.00
C LYS A 146 26.69 -21.32 20.60
N SER A 147 26.39 -20.49 19.61
CA SER A 147 27.01 -20.64 18.31
C SER A 147 28.49 -20.45 18.61
N GLY A 148 29.31 -21.42 18.23
CA GLY A 148 30.78 -21.35 18.39
C GLY A 148 31.42 -20.23 17.58
N CYS A 149 30.67 -19.19 17.19
CA CYS A 149 31.26 -17.92 16.84
C CYS A 149 31.70 -17.25 18.12
N ASN A 150 32.99 -17.40 18.43
CA ASN A 150 33.70 -16.38 19.16
C ASN A 150 33.39 -15.06 18.43
N SER A 151 32.56 -14.20 19.01
CA SER A 151 32.35 -12.86 18.49
C SER A 151 33.72 -12.20 18.50
N ALA A 152 34.41 -12.24 17.36
CA ALA A 152 35.67 -11.55 17.20
C ALA A 152 35.35 -10.08 17.41
N LYS A 153 35.85 -9.51 18.52
CA LYS A 153 35.75 -8.08 18.75
C LYS A 153 36.33 -7.41 17.50
N PRO A 154 35.59 -6.53 16.81
CA PRO A 154 36.11 -5.89 15.61
C PRO A 154 37.43 -5.22 15.99
N LYS A 155 38.51 -5.63 15.33
CA LYS A 155 39.82 -4.99 15.54
C LYS A 155 39.65 -3.55 15.04
N PRO A 156 39.86 -2.53 15.88
CA PRO A 156 39.69 -1.16 15.44
C PRO A 156 40.62 -0.90 14.26
N LEU A 157 40.08 -0.32 13.18
CA LEU A 157 40.82 -0.05 11.93
C LEU A 157 42.01 0.89 12.17
N ILE A 158 41.95 1.67 13.25
CA ILE A 158 42.98 2.61 13.69
C ILE A 158 43.27 2.31 15.15
N LYS A 159 44.55 2.11 15.48
CA LYS A 159 44.99 1.88 16.87
C LYS A 159 45.05 3.26 17.57
N PRO A 160 44.30 3.47 18.66
CA PRO A 160 44.39 4.73 19.38
C PRO A 160 45.77 4.89 20.01
N GLU A 161 46.34 6.08 19.88
CA GLU A 161 47.52 6.51 20.62
C GLU A 161 47.11 7.35 21.83
N TRP A 162 47.78 7.10 22.95
CA TRP A 162 47.54 7.76 24.21
C TRP A 162 48.72 8.67 24.53
N TYR A 163 48.42 9.91 24.91
CA TYR A 163 49.42 10.89 25.30
C TYR A 163 48.89 11.71 26.49
N TRP A 164 49.82 12.14 27.33
CA TRP A 164 49.53 13.00 28.47
C TRP A 164 49.57 14.45 28.03
N ILE A 165 48.48 15.20 28.26
CA ILE A 165 48.44 16.66 28.14
C ILE A 165 47.93 17.20 29.47
N ASP A 166 48.69 18.08 30.12
CA ASP A 166 48.29 18.76 31.35
C ASP A 166 47.71 17.81 32.41
N ASP A 167 48.45 16.74 32.73
CA ASP A 167 48.06 15.67 33.65
C ASP A 167 46.76 14.92 33.30
N MET A 168 46.24 15.11 32.09
CA MET A 168 45.11 14.37 31.54
C MET A 168 45.56 13.38 30.46
N LEU A 169 45.10 12.14 30.59
CA LEU A 169 45.31 11.11 29.58
C LEU A 169 44.32 11.31 28.42
N VAL A 170 44.81 11.67 27.24
CA VAL A 170 43.98 11.95 26.07
C VAL A 170 44.24 10.94 24.96
N MET A 171 43.18 10.53 24.26
CA MET A 171 43.22 9.58 23.15
C MET A 171 43.15 10.30 21.79
N ARG A 172 44.00 9.95 20.82
CA ARG A 172 43.83 10.33 19.40
C ARG A 172 43.76 9.08 18.52
N TYR A 173 42.99 9.19 17.45
CA TYR A 173 43.01 8.26 16.34
C TYR A 173 43.92 8.87 15.26
N ALA A 174 45.02 8.20 14.92
CA ALA A 174 45.93 8.61 13.86
C ALA A 174 45.47 8.08 12.49
#